data_AF-H3NSP9-F1
#
_entry.id   AF-H3NSP9-F1
#
_cell.length_a   1.000
_cell.length_b   1.000
_cell.length_c   1.000
_cell.angle_alpha   90.00
_cell.angle_beta   90.00
_cell.angle_gamma   90.00
#
_symmetry.space_group_name_H-M   'P 1'
#
loop_
_entity.id
_entity.type
_entity.pdbx_description
1 polymer ?
#
loop_
_entity_poly.entity_id
_entity_poly.type
_entity_poly.pdbx_seq_one_letter_code
_entity_poly.pdbx_strand_id
1 'polypeptide(L)'
;MKYQNAILGCLLWGLLQSLPAFAVLVPQPIGMYVEEVDGLSIEDDLIVDSAALLSHERRVQEVLELQSRLGAYEQSLGQKWIDLAHDAVKLNQPESAARLFQQGLHNLRLNAGLTTDKQVIALSEWIAVLKRLGDTESLGEQLQYRYRITGFGAGDWSEESLGYALEHFDNELARFATSDWLANENKVVRFERHLDGVIERSCEGESASAAWCGPLVKRRLQLLYLIAFAVEPFVEDRQTRNSLPPKFLGDRSLYDEQLVALERNAYQSGVRMLEKAIALAEDQIDLELALADWRWYFGRRGAAKDVYRELYESHPELFSVAQALPQGLTAAVTSRADPEAQSSSYRFTVNKLGKARDLSLQAGSGEGTDPNRVRKALRDIRFRPSLDSRGEVVESEVVGSFRYLR
;
A
#
# COMPACT_ATOMS: atom_id res chain seq x y z
N MET A 1 -50.82 56.50 6.55
CA MET A 1 -51.24 55.09 6.73
C MET A 1 -51.23 54.42 5.38
N LYS A 2 -50.78 53.19 5.16
CA LYS A 2 -49.79 52.32 5.81
C LYS A 2 -49.65 51.15 4.81
N TYR A 3 -48.41 50.82 4.48
CA TYR A 3 -47.90 49.56 3.94
C TYR A 3 -48.88 48.39 3.74
N GLN A 4 -49.03 47.93 2.49
CA GLN A 4 -49.43 46.56 2.14
C GLN A 4 -49.15 46.33 0.65
N ASN A 5 -47.94 45.85 0.31
CA ASN A 5 -47.63 45.10 -0.93
C ASN A 5 -46.14 44.69 -0.94
N ALA A 6 -45.70 44.01 0.12
CA ALA A 6 -44.33 43.49 0.20
C ALA A 6 -44.23 42.23 1.08
N ILE A 7 -45.16 41.28 0.96
CA ILE A 7 -45.02 39.96 1.61
C ILE A 7 -45.68 38.90 0.73
N LEU A 8 -45.13 38.62 -0.44
CA LEU A 8 -45.42 37.37 -1.17
C LEU A 8 -44.30 37.06 -2.17
N GLY A 9 -43.04 37.08 -1.70
CA GLY A 9 -41.87 36.83 -2.54
C GLY A 9 -40.66 36.21 -1.82
N CYS A 10 -40.72 35.99 -0.50
CA CYS A 10 -39.59 35.50 0.29
C CYS A 10 -39.84 34.19 1.05
N LEU A 11 -40.88 33.42 0.71
CA LEU A 11 -41.21 32.17 1.42
C LEU A 11 -40.98 30.88 0.62
N LEU A 12 -40.24 30.95 -0.50
CA LEU A 12 -39.88 29.77 -1.30
C LEU A 12 -38.37 29.56 -1.46
N TRP A 13 -37.55 30.26 -0.68
CA TRP A 13 -36.08 30.09 -0.67
C TRP A 13 -35.51 29.54 0.64
N GLY A 14 -36.36 28.98 1.50
CA GLY A 14 -36.00 28.60 2.88
C GLY A 14 -36.14 27.12 3.23
N LEU A 15 -36.16 26.20 2.25
CA LEU A 15 -36.23 24.76 2.49
C LEU A 15 -35.29 23.97 1.56
N LEU A 16 -34.03 24.41 1.43
CA LEU A 16 -32.93 23.43 1.40
C LEU A 16 -32.64 23.10 2.85
N GLN A 17 -33.45 22.22 3.43
CA GLN A 17 -33.06 21.53 4.65
C GLN A 17 -31.79 20.76 4.30
N SER A 18 -30.67 21.22 4.86
CA SER A 18 -29.48 20.40 5.02
C SER A 18 -29.95 19.08 5.64
N LEU A 19 -30.02 18.03 4.82
CA LEU A 19 -30.10 16.68 5.35
C LEU A 19 -28.98 16.58 6.38
N PRO A 20 -29.24 16.07 7.59
CA PRO A 20 -28.17 15.82 8.53
C PRO A 20 -27.13 14.98 7.78
N ALA A 21 -25.89 15.47 7.74
CA ALA A 21 -24.78 14.71 7.21
C ALA A 21 -24.64 13.49 8.13
N PHE A 22 -25.35 12.41 7.80
CA PHE A 22 -25.09 11.12 8.42
C PHE A 22 -23.61 10.85 8.20
N ALA A 23 -22.86 10.69 9.29
CA ALA A 23 -21.49 10.22 9.20
C ALA A 23 -21.52 8.93 8.37
N VAL A 24 -21.07 9.01 7.11
CA VAL A 24 -20.86 7.81 6.32
C VAL A 24 -19.69 7.13 7.00
N LEU A 25 -19.97 6.06 7.73
CA LEU A 25 -18.92 5.23 8.32
C LEU A 25 -17.99 4.78 7.17
N VAL A 26 -16.80 5.37 7.11
CA VAL A 26 -15.81 5.02 6.10
C VAL A 26 -15.36 3.59 6.38
N PRO A 27 -15.47 2.66 5.40
CA PRO A 27 -15.03 1.29 5.58
C PRO A 27 -13.53 1.20 5.86
N GLN A 28 -13.07 0.07 6.41
CA GLN A 28 -11.65 -0.22 6.50
C GLN A 28 -11.13 -0.70 5.13
N PRO A 29 -9.97 -0.20 4.66
CA PRO A 29 -9.29 -0.79 3.51
C PRO A 29 -8.62 -2.11 3.90
N ILE A 30 -8.66 -3.13 3.04
CA ILE A 30 -7.81 -4.32 3.20
C ILE A 30 -6.32 -3.92 3.20
N GLY A 31 -5.51 -4.62 4.00
CA GLY A 31 -4.12 -4.22 4.29
C GLY A 31 -3.99 -3.24 5.46
N MET A 32 -5.08 -2.63 5.94
CA MET A 32 -5.13 -2.01 7.26
C MET A 32 -5.52 -3.06 8.29
N TYR A 33 -4.73 -3.24 9.35
CA TYR A 33 -4.96 -4.18 10.46
C TYR A 33 -5.13 -5.67 10.12
N VAL A 34 -5.45 -6.03 8.88
CA VAL A 34 -5.58 -7.40 8.40
C VAL A 34 -5.04 -7.47 6.99
N GLU A 35 -4.23 -8.49 6.73
CA GLU A 35 -3.82 -8.91 5.40
C GLU A 35 -4.44 -10.27 5.07
N GLU A 36 -4.71 -10.46 3.78
CA GLU A 36 -5.00 -11.76 3.20
C GLU A 36 -3.66 -12.48 2.94
N VAL A 37 -3.62 -13.78 3.24
CA VAL A 37 -2.41 -14.59 3.15
C VAL A 37 -2.64 -15.65 2.08
N ASP A 38 -1.84 -15.57 1.01
CA ASP A 38 -1.76 -16.65 0.03
C ASP A 38 -1.08 -17.85 0.70
N GLY A 39 -1.74 -19.02 0.66
CA GLY A 39 -1.38 -20.23 1.41
C GLY A 39 -0.06 -20.91 1.05
N LEU A 40 0.92 -20.19 0.50
CA LEU A 40 2.24 -20.68 0.13
C LEU A 40 3.29 -20.22 1.16
N SER A 41 3.40 -20.95 2.27
CA SER A 41 4.66 -20.99 3.01
C SER A 41 5.61 -21.90 2.25
N ILE A 42 6.54 -21.32 1.49
CA ILE A 42 7.67 -22.08 0.95
C ILE A 42 8.62 -22.30 2.14
N GLU A 43 8.45 -23.42 2.83
CA GLU A 43 9.53 -24.01 3.63
C GLU A 43 10.56 -24.55 2.63
N ASP A 44 11.64 -23.79 2.45
CA ASP A 44 12.77 -24.23 1.65
C ASP A 44 13.62 -25.14 2.54
N ASP A 45 13.33 -26.45 2.49
CA ASP A 45 14.13 -27.50 3.12
C ASP A 45 15.47 -27.60 2.39
N LEU A 46 16.37 -26.66 2.70
CA LEU A 46 17.68 -26.57 2.08
C LEU A 46 18.70 -27.39 2.85
N ILE A 47 19.28 -28.37 2.15
CA ILE A 47 20.45 -29.12 2.62
C ILE A 47 21.64 -28.16 2.68
N VAL A 48 22.10 -27.88 3.89
CA VAL A 48 23.23 -26.98 4.15
C VAL A 48 24.56 -27.68 3.84
N ASP A 49 25.29 -27.22 2.82
CA ASP A 49 26.67 -27.68 2.54
C ASP A 49 27.65 -27.08 3.56
N SER A 50 27.99 -27.87 4.58
CA SER A 50 28.89 -27.45 5.66
C SER A 50 30.31 -27.14 5.17
N ALA A 51 30.80 -27.79 4.12
CA ALA A 51 32.14 -27.53 3.59
C ALA A 51 32.18 -26.18 2.85
N ALA A 52 31.12 -25.88 2.08
CA ALA A 52 31.00 -24.60 1.40
C ALA A 52 30.82 -23.43 2.39
N LEU A 53 30.09 -23.63 3.48
CA LEU A 53 29.98 -22.65 4.58
C LEU A 53 31.35 -22.35 5.23
N LEU A 54 32.09 -23.38 5.64
CA LEU A 54 33.42 -23.19 6.23
C LEU A 54 34.38 -22.50 5.26
N SER A 55 34.31 -22.86 3.97
CA SER A 55 35.13 -22.19 2.96
C SER A 55 34.73 -20.73 2.79
N HIS A 56 33.45 -20.39 2.89
CA HIS A 56 32.96 -19.02 2.81
C HIS A 56 33.44 -18.20 4.02
N GLU A 57 33.31 -18.72 5.24
CA GLU A 57 33.79 -18.05 6.46
C GLU A 57 35.30 -17.76 6.40
N ARG A 58 36.10 -18.69 5.88
CA ARG A 58 37.53 -18.46 5.69
C ARG A 58 37.80 -17.30 4.73
N ARG A 59 37.08 -17.22 3.60
CA ARG A 59 37.23 -16.09 2.66
C ARG A 59 36.82 -14.76 3.30
N VAL A 60 35.80 -14.76 4.17
CA VAL A 60 35.43 -13.55 4.94
C VAL A 60 36.59 -13.10 5.83
N GLN A 61 37.26 -14.02 6.53
CA GLN A 61 38.43 -13.70 7.35
C GLN A 61 39.59 -13.15 6.52
N GLU A 62 39.87 -13.72 5.34
CA GLU A 62 40.91 -13.22 4.43
C GLU A 62 40.66 -11.77 4.01
N VAL A 63 39.40 -11.37 3.77
CA VAL A 63 39.06 -9.99 3.43
C VAL A 63 39.16 -9.06 4.66
N LEU A 64 38.83 -9.54 5.86
CA LEU A 64 39.04 -8.78 7.10
C LEU A 64 40.53 -8.50 7.37
N GLU A 65 41.40 -9.50 7.17
CA GLU A 65 42.85 -9.34 7.27
C GLU A 65 43.37 -8.34 6.21
N LEU A 66 42.86 -8.43 4.99
CA LEU A 66 43.19 -7.48 3.93
C LEU A 66 42.78 -6.05 4.31
N GLN A 67 41.58 -5.88 4.86
CA GLN A 67 41.08 -4.59 5.34
C GLN A 67 41.95 -4.04 6.47
N SER A 68 42.36 -4.87 7.42
CA SER A 68 43.28 -4.49 8.50
C SER A 68 44.61 -3.96 7.96
N ARG A 69 45.15 -4.58 6.91
CA ARG A 69 46.45 -4.23 6.33
C ARG A 69 46.40 -3.00 5.42
N LEU A 70 45.36 -2.89 4.60
CA LEU A 70 45.27 -1.85 3.56
C LEU A 70 44.45 -0.62 3.98
N GLY A 71 43.68 -0.73 5.07
CA GLY A 71 42.77 0.30 5.55
C GLY A 71 41.32 0.03 5.15
N ALA A 72 40.38 0.55 5.95
CA ALA A 72 38.94 0.29 5.85
C ALA A 72 38.30 0.65 4.49
N TYR A 73 38.92 1.59 3.77
CA TYR A 73 38.36 2.18 2.56
C TYR A 73 39.20 1.89 1.31
N GLU A 74 40.09 0.91 1.35
CA GLU A 74 40.83 0.52 0.16
C GLU A 74 39.85 0.09 -0.97
N GLN A 75 40.14 0.52 -2.19
CA GLN A 75 39.21 0.48 -3.32
C GLN A 75 38.83 -0.95 -3.74
N SER A 76 39.73 -1.92 -3.61
CA SER A 76 39.46 -3.31 -3.97
C SER A 76 38.51 -4.03 -3.01
N LEU A 77 38.35 -3.54 -1.77
CA LEU A 77 37.52 -4.18 -0.75
C LEU A 77 36.03 -4.16 -1.11
N GLY A 78 35.53 -3.10 -1.75
CA GLY A 78 34.10 -2.97 -2.08
C GLY A 78 33.56 -4.14 -2.91
N GLN A 79 34.27 -4.52 -3.97
CA GLN A 79 33.88 -5.65 -4.81
C GLN A 79 34.04 -6.99 -4.06
N LYS A 80 35.12 -7.15 -3.28
CA LYS A 80 35.35 -8.38 -2.49
C LYS A 80 34.21 -8.65 -1.51
N TRP A 81 33.72 -7.61 -0.83
CA TRP A 81 32.57 -7.73 0.06
C TRP A 81 31.28 -8.12 -0.67
N ILE A 82 31.04 -7.57 -1.86
CA ILE A 82 29.86 -7.90 -2.69
C ILE A 82 29.94 -9.35 -3.18
N ASP A 83 31.10 -9.81 -3.64
CA ASP A 83 31.30 -11.19 -4.10
C ASP A 83 31.02 -12.17 -2.94
N LEU A 84 31.48 -11.85 -1.73
CA LEU A 84 31.17 -12.62 -0.53
C LEU A 84 29.66 -12.58 -0.21
N ALA A 85 29.00 -11.45 -0.38
CA ALA A 85 27.55 -11.35 -0.18
C ALA A 85 26.78 -12.28 -1.13
N HIS A 86 27.19 -12.36 -2.41
CA HIS A 86 26.61 -13.30 -3.38
C HIS A 86 26.83 -14.76 -2.98
N ASP A 87 28.02 -15.10 -2.49
CA ASP A 87 28.29 -16.43 -1.95
C ASP A 87 27.36 -16.76 -0.78
N ALA A 88 27.18 -15.82 0.15
CA ALA A 88 26.26 -15.97 1.28
C ALA A 88 24.80 -16.16 0.82
N VAL A 89 24.36 -15.46 -0.23
CA VAL A 89 23.03 -15.69 -0.84
C VAL A 89 22.89 -17.11 -1.37
N LYS A 90 23.89 -17.62 -2.11
CA LYS A 90 23.89 -18.99 -2.65
C LYS A 90 23.88 -20.06 -1.56
N LEU A 91 24.49 -19.75 -0.42
CA LEU A 91 24.57 -20.64 0.75
C LEU A 91 23.36 -20.51 1.68
N ASN A 92 22.33 -19.76 1.28
CA ASN A 92 21.15 -19.47 2.09
C ASN A 92 21.49 -18.91 3.49
N GLN A 93 22.43 -17.96 3.53
CA GLN A 93 22.85 -17.22 4.72
C GLN A 93 22.41 -15.76 4.61
N PRO A 94 21.11 -15.46 4.70
CA PRO A 94 20.58 -14.14 4.37
C PRO A 94 21.08 -13.04 5.33
N GLU A 95 21.29 -13.33 6.61
CA GLU A 95 21.84 -12.37 7.58
C GLU A 95 23.31 -12.04 7.27
N SER A 96 24.08 -13.06 6.88
CA SER A 96 25.47 -12.85 6.45
C SER A 96 25.52 -12.03 5.17
N ALA A 97 24.70 -12.38 4.19
CA ALA A 97 24.59 -11.64 2.93
C ALA A 97 24.24 -10.17 3.16
N ALA A 98 23.26 -9.86 4.03
CA ALA A 98 22.87 -8.49 4.32
C ALA A 98 24.02 -7.66 4.90
N ARG A 99 24.78 -8.21 5.85
CA ARG A 99 25.96 -7.53 6.43
C ARG A 99 27.06 -7.29 5.39
N LEU A 100 27.33 -8.29 4.54
CA LEU A 100 28.38 -8.21 3.52
C LEU A 100 28.00 -7.21 2.41
N PHE A 101 26.74 -7.18 1.98
CA PHE A 101 26.22 -6.16 1.07
C PHE A 101 26.36 -4.76 1.65
N GLN A 102 25.98 -4.57 2.92
CA GLN A 102 26.13 -3.29 3.61
C GLN A 102 27.60 -2.80 3.60
N GLN A 103 28.55 -3.67 3.91
CA GLN A 103 29.99 -3.35 3.91
C GLN A 103 30.48 -3.00 2.50
N GLY A 104 30.14 -3.83 1.51
CA GLY A 104 30.56 -3.63 0.12
C GLY A 104 30.00 -2.34 -0.47
N LEU A 105 28.71 -2.07 -0.27
CA LEU A 105 28.06 -0.83 -0.71
C LEU A 105 28.63 0.40 -0.01
N HIS A 106 28.93 0.32 1.30
CA HIS A 106 29.56 1.42 2.01
C HIS A 106 30.93 1.78 1.40
N ASN A 107 31.78 0.78 1.14
CA ASN A 107 33.08 1.01 0.52
C ASN A 107 32.94 1.52 -0.93
N LEU A 108 32.05 0.92 -1.74
CA LEU A 108 31.77 1.41 -3.10
C LEU A 108 31.35 2.88 -3.12
N ARG A 109 30.52 3.30 -2.17
CA ARG A 109 30.02 4.69 -2.08
C ARG A 109 31.15 5.68 -1.80
N LEU A 110 32.08 5.31 -0.92
CA LEU A 110 33.23 6.16 -0.57
C LEU A 110 34.23 6.27 -1.73
N ASN A 111 34.43 5.20 -2.50
CA ASN A 111 35.45 5.15 -3.54
C ASN A 111 34.96 5.57 -4.93
N ALA A 112 33.69 5.32 -5.28
CA ALA A 112 33.15 5.53 -6.63
C ALA A 112 32.07 6.61 -6.72
N GLY A 113 31.73 7.29 -5.61
CA GLY A 113 30.64 8.28 -5.54
C GLY A 113 29.29 7.65 -5.19
N LEU A 114 28.18 8.40 -5.28
CA LEU A 114 26.88 7.99 -4.72
C LEU A 114 25.86 7.44 -5.74
N THR A 115 26.20 7.37 -7.02
CA THR A 115 25.22 7.15 -8.11
C THR A 115 25.80 6.32 -9.27
N THR A 116 26.43 5.19 -8.97
CA THR A 116 27.00 4.31 -10.02
C THR A 116 26.09 3.12 -10.30
N ASP A 117 26.08 2.61 -11.54
CA ASP A 117 25.27 1.46 -11.92
C ASP A 117 25.56 0.23 -11.05
N LYS A 118 26.84 0.02 -10.71
CA LYS A 118 27.29 -1.04 -9.80
C LYS A 118 26.61 -0.95 -8.43
N GLN A 119 26.37 0.26 -7.92
CA GLN A 119 25.64 0.45 -6.67
C GLN A 119 24.16 0.14 -6.81
N VAL A 120 23.53 0.52 -7.92
CA VAL A 120 22.10 0.22 -8.15
C VAL A 120 21.87 -1.29 -8.21
N ILE A 121 22.77 -2.02 -8.87
CA ILE A 121 22.73 -3.50 -8.94
C ILE A 121 22.89 -4.11 -7.54
N ALA A 122 24.00 -3.80 -6.84
CA ALA A 122 24.27 -4.37 -5.52
C ALA A 122 23.20 -3.99 -4.48
N LEU A 123 22.62 -2.80 -4.60
CA LEU A 123 21.51 -2.35 -3.75
C LEU A 123 20.22 -3.13 -4.03
N SER A 124 19.92 -3.41 -5.28
CA SER A 124 18.74 -4.21 -5.65
C SER A 124 18.85 -5.66 -5.17
N GLU A 125 20.05 -6.23 -5.21
CA GLU A 125 20.34 -7.55 -4.66
C GLU A 125 20.23 -7.57 -3.13
N TRP A 126 20.73 -6.53 -2.46
CA TRP A 126 20.55 -6.38 -1.01
C TRP A 126 19.08 -6.24 -0.62
N ILE A 127 18.30 -5.43 -1.35
CA ILE A 127 16.84 -5.31 -1.17
C ILE A 127 16.16 -6.68 -1.25
N ALA A 128 16.54 -7.54 -2.20
CA ALA A 128 16.02 -8.90 -2.31
C ALA A 128 16.39 -9.78 -1.10
N VAL A 129 17.57 -9.60 -0.50
CA VAL A 129 17.93 -10.24 0.77
C VAL A 129 17.06 -9.74 1.92
N LEU A 130 16.88 -8.42 2.05
CA LEU A 130 16.09 -7.81 3.12
C LEU A 130 14.62 -8.26 3.08
N LYS A 131 14.04 -8.40 1.88
CA LYS A 131 12.69 -8.97 1.70
C LYS A 131 12.58 -10.39 2.25
N ARG A 132 13.58 -11.24 2.00
CA ARG A 132 13.64 -12.63 2.51
C ARG A 132 13.82 -12.69 4.02
N LEU A 133 14.60 -11.76 4.58
CA LEU A 133 14.79 -11.65 6.03
C LEU A 133 13.53 -11.15 6.77
N GLY A 134 12.60 -10.52 6.07
CA GLY A 134 11.51 -9.79 6.73
C GLY A 134 11.98 -8.53 7.48
N ASP A 135 13.22 -8.06 7.23
CA ASP A 135 13.75 -6.82 7.82
C ASP A 135 13.11 -5.60 7.13
N THR A 136 11.88 -5.29 7.54
CA THR A 136 11.06 -4.24 6.93
C THR A 136 11.61 -2.84 7.20
N GLU A 137 12.41 -2.64 8.26
CA GLU A 137 13.02 -1.36 8.60
C GLU A 137 14.14 -1.01 7.61
N SER A 138 15.16 -1.87 7.53
CA SER A 138 16.27 -1.71 6.60
C SER A 138 15.79 -1.71 5.14
N LEU A 139 14.78 -2.53 4.83
CA LEU A 139 14.19 -2.60 3.48
C LEU A 139 13.69 -1.22 3.02
N GLY A 140 12.93 -0.51 3.85
CA GLY A 140 12.40 0.80 3.47
C GLY A 140 13.48 1.85 3.27
N GLU A 141 14.54 1.83 4.09
CA GLU A 141 15.68 2.72 3.92
C GLU A 141 16.39 2.49 2.58
N GLN A 142 16.64 1.22 2.23
CA GLN A 142 17.32 0.88 0.99
C GLN A 142 16.46 1.16 -0.25
N LEU A 143 15.14 0.91 -0.17
CA LEU A 143 14.19 1.28 -1.23
C LEU A 143 14.17 2.79 -1.47
N GLN A 144 14.05 3.59 -0.40
CA GLN A 144 14.07 5.04 -0.49
C GLN A 144 15.41 5.54 -1.06
N TYR A 145 16.53 4.96 -0.62
CA TYR A 145 17.84 5.32 -1.12
C TYR A 145 17.98 5.00 -2.61
N ARG A 146 17.54 3.81 -3.07
CA ARG A 146 17.56 3.45 -4.49
C ARG A 146 16.75 4.44 -5.31
N TYR A 147 15.51 4.70 -4.89
CA TYR A 147 14.63 5.65 -5.55
C TYR A 147 15.24 7.07 -5.64
N ARG A 148 15.97 7.50 -4.60
CA ARG A 148 16.70 8.77 -4.59
C ARG A 148 17.82 8.83 -5.62
N ILE A 149 18.69 7.82 -5.65
CA ILE A 149 19.87 7.83 -6.52
C ILE A 149 19.49 7.62 -7.99
N THR A 150 18.31 7.06 -8.26
CA THR A 150 17.72 6.96 -9.59
C THR A 150 16.84 8.18 -9.94
N GLY A 151 16.97 9.27 -9.18
CA GLY A 151 16.46 10.58 -9.57
C GLY A 151 15.06 10.95 -9.09
N PHE A 152 14.45 10.25 -8.14
CA PHE A 152 13.13 10.59 -7.57
C PHE A 152 12.01 10.83 -8.60
N GLY A 153 12.09 10.22 -9.79
CA GLY A 153 11.15 10.51 -10.88
C GLY A 153 11.21 11.97 -11.36
N ALA A 154 12.38 12.62 -11.25
CA ALA A 154 12.64 13.97 -11.77
C ALA A 154 13.16 13.97 -13.21
N GLY A 155 13.69 12.83 -13.69
CA GLY A 155 14.03 12.63 -15.09
C GLY A 155 12.92 11.89 -15.85
N ASP A 156 13.14 11.66 -17.14
CA ASP A 156 12.25 10.83 -17.95
C ASP A 156 12.14 9.41 -17.35
N TRP A 157 10.92 8.89 -17.33
CA TRP A 157 10.67 7.53 -16.86
C TRP A 157 11.26 6.51 -17.83
N SER A 158 12.00 5.57 -17.28
CA SER A 158 12.23 4.26 -17.89
C SER A 158 11.37 3.23 -17.14
N GLU A 159 11.15 2.07 -17.74
CA GLU A 159 10.47 0.96 -17.05
C GLU A 159 11.18 0.59 -15.73
N GLU A 160 12.51 0.62 -15.73
CA GLU A 160 13.33 0.33 -14.56
C GLU A 160 13.17 1.41 -13.46
N SER A 161 13.28 2.69 -13.81
CA SER A 161 13.17 3.77 -12.81
C SER A 161 11.76 3.87 -12.25
N LEU A 162 10.74 3.60 -13.07
CA LEU A 162 9.36 3.44 -12.60
C LEU A 162 9.24 2.25 -11.65
N GLY A 163 9.79 1.08 -12.02
CA GLY A 163 9.77 -0.10 -11.16
C GLY A 163 10.35 0.18 -9.78
N TYR A 164 11.48 0.88 -9.70
CA TYR A 164 12.07 1.30 -8.42
C TYR A 164 11.20 2.27 -7.63
N ALA A 165 10.54 3.22 -8.31
CA ALA A 165 9.62 4.15 -7.68
C ALA A 165 8.39 3.44 -7.11
N LEU A 166 7.76 2.55 -7.90
CA LEU A 166 6.59 1.78 -7.47
C LEU A 166 6.90 0.89 -6.28
N GLU A 167 8.06 0.24 -6.26
CA GLU A 167 8.47 -0.60 -5.11
C GLU A 167 8.69 0.23 -3.83
N HIS A 168 9.27 1.43 -3.96
CA HIS A 168 9.39 2.36 -2.84
C HIS A 168 8.01 2.83 -2.34
N PHE A 169 7.12 3.23 -3.26
CA PHE A 169 5.78 3.71 -2.89
C PHE A 169 4.92 2.62 -2.26
N ASP A 170 4.94 1.40 -2.80
CA ASP A 170 4.22 0.26 -2.22
C ASP A 170 4.69 -0.04 -0.80
N ASN A 171 6.00 0.01 -0.57
CA ASN A 171 6.56 -0.15 0.76
C ASN A 171 6.13 0.97 1.72
N GLU A 172 6.16 2.23 1.30
CA GLU A 172 5.72 3.36 2.15
C GLU A 172 4.22 3.30 2.46
N LEU A 173 3.39 2.99 1.46
CA LEU A 173 1.94 2.83 1.64
C LEU A 173 1.63 1.73 2.67
N ALA A 174 2.33 0.61 2.57
CA ALA A 174 2.14 -0.49 3.51
C ALA A 174 2.75 -0.21 4.89
N ARG A 175 3.76 0.68 5.01
CA ARG A 175 4.19 1.25 6.31
C ARG A 175 3.11 2.14 6.90
N PHE A 176 2.51 3.03 6.10
CA PHE A 176 1.43 3.89 6.59
C PHE A 176 0.23 3.07 7.07
N ALA A 177 -0.04 1.93 6.43
CA ALA A 177 -1.16 1.09 6.80
C ALA A 177 -1.09 0.49 8.23
N THR A 178 0.11 0.34 8.78
CA THR A 178 0.33 -0.19 10.13
C THR A 178 0.91 0.84 11.11
N SER A 179 1.23 2.05 10.65
CA SER A 179 1.81 3.10 11.49
C SER A 179 0.77 3.84 12.34
N ASP A 180 1.21 4.45 13.45
CA ASP A 180 0.39 5.48 14.10
C ASP A 180 0.43 6.79 13.30
N TRP A 181 -0.69 7.10 12.65
CA TRP A 181 -0.84 8.29 11.81
C TRP A 181 -0.61 9.60 12.57
N LEU A 182 -0.96 9.68 13.86
CA LEU A 182 -0.75 10.91 14.64
C LEU A 182 0.73 11.23 14.81
N ALA A 183 1.56 10.20 15.01
CA ALA A 183 3.01 10.38 15.13
C ALA A 183 3.69 10.63 13.78
N ASN A 184 2.98 10.45 12.66
CA ASN A 184 3.55 10.46 11.31
C ASN A 184 2.81 11.38 10.32
N GLU A 185 1.97 12.31 10.80
CA GLU A 185 1.17 13.22 9.96
C GLU A 185 2.04 13.95 8.92
N ASN A 186 3.19 14.47 9.36
CA ASN A 186 4.13 15.17 8.50
C ASN A 186 4.71 14.27 7.40
N LYS A 187 4.96 12.98 7.67
CA LYS A 187 5.49 12.02 6.70
C LYS A 187 4.42 11.69 5.67
N VAL A 188 3.19 11.45 6.09
CA VAL A 188 2.06 11.19 5.18
C VAL A 188 1.85 12.39 4.26
N VAL A 189 1.78 13.60 4.79
CA VAL A 189 1.56 14.80 3.97
C VAL A 189 2.73 15.07 3.01
N ARG A 190 3.99 14.84 3.44
CA ARG A 190 5.15 14.97 2.55
C ARG A 190 5.11 13.93 1.44
N PHE A 191 4.73 12.70 1.77
CA PHE A 191 4.59 11.62 0.80
C PHE A 191 3.46 11.90 -0.19
N GLU A 192 2.32 12.40 0.27
CA GLU A 192 1.19 12.81 -0.58
C GLU A 192 1.63 13.87 -1.59
N ARG A 193 2.27 14.95 -1.14
CA ARG A 193 2.78 16.01 -2.04
C ARG A 193 3.81 15.51 -3.03
N HIS A 194 4.71 14.65 -2.58
CA HIS A 194 5.74 14.08 -3.44
C HIS A 194 5.11 13.22 -4.53
N LEU A 195 4.17 12.34 -4.16
CA LEU A 195 3.46 11.47 -5.09
C LEU A 195 2.56 12.27 -6.05
N ASP A 196 1.88 13.31 -5.57
CA ASP A 196 1.07 14.22 -6.39
C ASP A 196 1.94 14.93 -7.43
N GLY A 197 3.07 15.51 -7.02
CA GLY A 197 4.00 16.16 -7.96
C GLY A 197 4.59 15.19 -8.98
N VAL A 198 4.83 13.93 -8.60
CA VAL A 198 5.25 12.87 -9.53
C VAL A 198 4.14 12.53 -10.54
N ILE A 199 2.89 12.44 -10.08
CA ILE A 199 1.72 12.17 -10.92
C ILE A 199 1.47 13.32 -11.89
N GLU A 200 1.50 14.57 -11.44
CA GLU A 200 1.32 15.75 -12.30
C GLU A 200 2.30 15.73 -13.48
N ARG A 201 3.59 15.44 -13.23
CA ARG A 201 4.60 15.33 -14.31
C ARG A 201 4.35 14.17 -15.27
N SER A 202 3.71 13.10 -14.81
CA SER A 202 3.54 11.85 -15.58
C SER A 202 2.19 11.76 -16.30
N CYS A 203 1.22 12.56 -15.87
CA CYS A 203 -0.17 12.54 -16.35
C CYS A 203 -0.55 13.82 -17.12
N GLU A 204 0.24 14.89 -17.04
CA GLU A 204 -0.06 16.17 -17.68
C GLU A 204 1.06 16.65 -18.61
N GLY A 205 0.70 17.47 -19.60
CA GLY A 205 1.64 18.08 -20.54
C GLY A 205 2.22 17.12 -21.58
N GLU A 206 3.36 17.50 -22.18
CA GLU A 206 4.03 16.74 -23.24
C GLU A 206 4.66 15.42 -22.74
N SER A 207 4.88 15.30 -21.43
CA SER A 207 5.38 14.10 -20.76
C SER A 207 4.29 13.12 -20.32
N ALA A 208 3.01 13.44 -20.59
CA ALA A 208 1.90 12.59 -20.22
C ALA A 208 1.98 11.23 -20.94
N SER A 209 1.93 10.15 -20.16
CA SER A 209 1.98 8.80 -20.71
C SER A 209 1.13 7.87 -19.87
N ALA A 210 0.23 7.12 -20.53
CA ALA A 210 -0.59 6.09 -19.90
C ALA A 210 0.26 5.05 -19.17
N ALA A 211 1.43 4.69 -19.72
CA ALA A 211 2.34 3.69 -19.15
C ALA A 211 2.87 4.11 -17.77
N TRP A 212 3.05 5.42 -17.54
CA TRP A 212 3.60 5.95 -16.28
C TRP A 212 2.47 6.42 -15.35
N CYS A 213 1.49 7.13 -15.89
CA CYS A 213 0.40 7.73 -15.16
C CYS A 213 -0.44 6.69 -14.41
N GLY A 214 -0.90 5.63 -15.09
CA GLY A 214 -1.78 4.61 -14.51
C GLY A 214 -1.20 3.97 -13.24
N PRO A 215 0.02 3.39 -13.28
CA PRO A 215 0.65 2.80 -12.10
C PRO A 215 0.81 3.77 -10.93
N LEU A 216 1.20 5.02 -11.18
CA LEU A 216 1.38 6.04 -10.13
C LEU A 216 0.05 6.47 -9.51
N VAL A 217 -0.98 6.67 -10.35
CA VAL A 217 -2.35 6.99 -9.92
C VAL A 217 -2.92 5.91 -9.01
N LYS A 218 -2.68 4.62 -9.30
CA LYS A 218 -3.09 3.52 -8.42
C LYS A 218 -2.47 3.65 -7.01
N ARG A 219 -1.20 4.04 -6.88
CA ARG A 219 -0.55 4.24 -5.57
C ARG A 219 -1.11 5.45 -4.82
N ARG A 220 -1.43 6.54 -5.52
CA ARG A 220 -2.10 7.67 -4.89
C ARG A 220 -3.52 7.32 -4.47
N LEU A 221 -4.24 6.52 -5.25
CA LEU A 221 -5.55 6.02 -4.86
C LEU A 221 -5.46 5.17 -3.58
N GLN A 222 -4.47 4.28 -3.48
CA GLN A 222 -4.19 3.55 -2.23
C GLN A 222 -3.98 4.50 -1.06
N LEU A 223 -3.17 5.56 -1.21
CA LEU A 223 -2.99 6.57 -0.17
C LEU A 223 -4.32 7.23 0.23
N LEU A 224 -5.18 7.57 -0.73
CA LEU A 224 -6.49 8.16 -0.46
C LEU A 224 -7.43 7.21 0.31
N TYR A 225 -7.39 5.90 0.03
CA TYR A 225 -8.09 4.91 0.85
C TYR A 225 -7.61 4.95 2.31
N LEU A 226 -6.29 4.99 2.52
CA LEU A 226 -5.71 5.08 3.86
C LEU A 226 -6.09 6.37 4.57
N ILE A 227 -5.96 7.53 3.90
CA ILE A 227 -6.35 8.84 4.45
C ILE A 227 -7.83 8.83 4.83
N ALA A 228 -8.71 8.40 3.93
CA ALA A 228 -10.15 8.42 4.15
C ALA A 228 -10.58 7.60 5.37
N PHE A 229 -9.87 6.51 5.65
CA PHE A 229 -10.15 5.66 6.81
C PHE A 229 -9.47 6.15 8.11
N ALA A 230 -8.19 6.54 8.02
CA ALA A 230 -7.36 6.86 9.17
C ALA A 230 -7.64 8.25 9.75
N VAL A 231 -8.08 9.20 8.93
CA VAL A 231 -8.47 10.55 9.35
C VAL A 231 -9.96 10.50 9.71
N GLU A 232 -10.30 10.66 10.99
CA GLU A 232 -11.71 10.63 11.40
C GLU A 232 -12.46 11.84 10.83
N PRO A 233 -13.61 11.65 10.15
CA PRO A 233 -14.46 12.77 9.80
C PRO A 233 -14.96 13.42 11.09
N PHE A 234 -14.76 14.73 11.23
CA PHE A 234 -15.35 15.53 12.31
C PHE A 234 -16.87 15.37 12.32
N VAL A 235 -17.39 14.38 13.05
CA VAL A 235 -18.81 14.26 13.36
C VAL A 235 -18.93 13.96 14.85
N GLU A 236 -19.71 14.78 15.55
CA GLU A 236 -19.91 14.77 17.01
C GLU A 236 -20.53 13.47 17.56
N ASP A 237 -20.96 12.54 16.70
CA ASP A 237 -21.67 11.33 17.12
C ASP A 237 -20.73 10.13 17.33
N ARG A 238 -19.89 10.27 18.35
CA ARG A 238 -18.88 9.28 18.79
C ARG A 238 -19.48 7.98 19.36
N GLN A 239 -20.81 7.90 19.54
CA GLN A 239 -21.43 6.83 20.34
C GLN A 239 -21.31 5.42 19.73
N THR A 240 -20.92 5.28 18.45
CA THR A 240 -20.79 3.97 17.79
C THR A 240 -19.36 3.43 17.67
N ARG A 241 -18.31 4.19 18.00
CA ARG A 241 -16.90 3.71 17.98
C ARG A 241 -16.34 3.52 19.40
N ASN A 242 -16.96 2.68 20.22
CA ASN A 242 -16.45 2.33 21.56
C ASN A 242 -15.23 1.38 21.55
N SER A 243 -14.42 1.33 20.49
CA SER A 243 -13.45 0.22 20.31
C SER A 243 -12.12 0.57 19.63
N LEU A 244 -11.80 1.85 19.49
CA LEU A 244 -10.48 2.36 19.12
C LEU A 244 -10.09 3.46 20.13
N PRO A 245 -8.80 3.70 20.41
CA PRO A 245 -8.38 4.71 21.37
C PRO A 245 -8.97 6.08 21.02
N PRO A 246 -9.48 6.83 22.00
CA PRO A 246 -9.91 8.20 21.79
C PRO A 246 -8.71 9.04 21.32
N LYS A 247 -8.76 9.60 20.11
CA LYS A 247 -7.84 10.67 19.72
C LYS A 247 -8.50 12.00 20.09
N PHE A 248 -7.72 12.92 20.67
CA PHE A 248 -8.00 14.32 21.05
C PHE A 248 -8.37 14.69 22.50
N LEU A 249 -7.38 15.30 23.17
CA LEU A 249 -7.37 16.67 23.72
C LEU A 249 -5.90 17.16 23.73
N GLY A 250 -5.43 17.75 22.62
CA GLY A 250 -4.08 18.31 22.50
C GLY A 250 -3.99 19.26 21.29
N ASP A 251 -3.07 20.24 21.34
CA ASP A 251 -2.89 21.29 20.33
C ASP A 251 -2.84 20.72 18.90
N ARG A 252 -3.69 21.24 18.01
CA ARG A 252 -3.75 20.81 16.61
C ARG A 252 -2.46 21.19 15.90
N SER A 253 -1.87 20.24 15.19
CA SER A 253 -0.73 20.49 14.30
C SER A 253 -1.23 21.10 12.98
N LEU A 254 -0.39 21.86 12.27
CA LEU A 254 -0.71 22.31 10.90
C LEU A 254 -0.90 21.14 9.91
N TYR A 255 -0.31 19.98 10.19
CA TYR A 255 -0.43 18.79 9.35
C TYR A 255 -1.77 18.08 9.56
N ASP A 256 -2.34 18.15 10.77
CA ASP A 256 -3.70 17.65 11.08
C ASP A 256 -4.76 18.35 10.20
N GLU A 257 -4.71 19.69 10.10
CA GLU A 257 -5.64 20.45 9.24
C GLU A 257 -5.51 20.07 7.75
N GLN A 258 -4.28 19.83 7.29
CA GLN A 258 -4.02 19.42 5.90
C GLN A 258 -4.53 18.01 5.63
N LEU A 259 -4.36 17.08 6.58
CA LEU A 259 -4.91 15.72 6.47
C LEU A 259 -6.44 15.73 6.46
N VAL A 260 -7.07 16.56 7.29
CA VAL A 260 -8.53 16.75 7.26
C VAL A 260 -8.99 17.33 5.92
N ALA A 261 -8.23 18.27 5.33
CA ALA A 261 -8.54 18.79 4.00
C ALA A 261 -8.38 17.72 2.90
N LEU A 262 -7.36 16.86 3.00
CA LEU A 262 -7.15 15.74 2.08
C LEU A 262 -8.27 14.71 2.20
N GLU A 263 -8.68 14.34 3.42
CA GLU A 263 -9.80 13.43 3.67
C GLU A 263 -11.10 13.95 3.05
N ARG A 264 -11.47 15.19 3.35
CA ARG A 264 -12.70 15.83 2.84
C ARG A 264 -12.77 15.85 1.31
N ASN A 265 -11.62 16.01 0.67
CA ASN A 265 -11.51 16.06 -0.78
C ASN A 265 -11.17 14.71 -1.41
N ALA A 266 -10.91 13.66 -0.63
CA ALA A 266 -10.39 12.39 -1.12
C ALA A 266 -11.27 11.84 -2.24
N TYR A 267 -12.59 11.79 -2.04
CA TYR A 267 -13.52 11.26 -3.04
C TYR A 267 -13.38 11.97 -4.38
N GLN A 268 -13.46 13.31 -4.40
CA GLN A 268 -13.39 14.08 -5.64
C GLN A 268 -12.00 14.05 -6.26
N SER A 269 -10.94 14.07 -5.43
CA SER A 269 -9.56 13.95 -5.90
C SER A 269 -9.33 12.63 -6.63
N GLY A 270 -9.75 11.50 -6.01
CA GLY A 270 -9.66 10.17 -6.59
C GLY A 270 -10.42 10.06 -7.93
N VAL A 271 -11.66 10.56 -7.99
CA VAL A 271 -12.45 10.56 -9.24
C VAL A 271 -11.74 11.34 -10.35
N ARG A 272 -11.35 12.59 -10.09
CA ARG A 272 -10.72 13.45 -11.11
C ARG A 272 -9.40 12.87 -11.61
N MET A 273 -8.58 12.33 -10.70
CA MET A 273 -7.30 11.73 -11.04
C MET A 273 -7.47 10.48 -11.90
N LEU A 274 -8.42 9.60 -11.55
CA LEU A 274 -8.71 8.40 -12.34
C LEU A 274 -9.30 8.74 -13.70
N GLU A 275 -10.26 9.67 -13.79
CA GLU A 275 -10.85 10.09 -15.06
C GLU A 275 -9.80 10.69 -16.00
N LYS A 276 -8.86 11.50 -15.48
CA LYS A 276 -7.71 12.00 -16.26
C LYS A 276 -6.83 10.85 -16.78
N ALA A 277 -6.50 9.89 -15.93
CA ALA A 277 -5.63 8.78 -16.29
C ALA A 277 -6.28 7.82 -17.31
N ILE A 278 -7.57 7.55 -17.16
CA ILE A 278 -8.37 6.77 -18.11
C ILE A 278 -8.39 7.45 -19.47
N ALA A 279 -8.49 8.79 -19.52
CA ALA A 279 -8.51 9.54 -20.78
C ALA A 279 -7.19 9.53 -21.57
N LEU A 280 -6.08 9.02 -21.01
CA LEU A 280 -4.77 9.00 -21.69
C LEU A 280 -4.62 7.87 -22.71
N ALA A 281 -5.37 6.79 -22.58
CA ALA A 281 -5.34 5.66 -23.51
C ALA A 281 -6.70 4.94 -23.52
N GLU A 282 -7.00 4.27 -24.62
CA GLU A 282 -8.15 3.37 -24.69
C GLU A 282 -7.89 2.11 -23.85
N ASP A 283 -8.96 1.41 -23.46
CA ASP A 283 -8.92 0.09 -22.81
C ASP A 283 -8.21 0.07 -21.44
N GLN A 284 -8.44 1.11 -20.62
CA GLN A 284 -7.86 1.23 -19.28
C GLN A 284 -8.72 0.50 -18.22
N ILE A 285 -9.06 -0.76 -18.49
CA ILE A 285 -9.99 -1.59 -17.69
C ILE A 285 -9.65 -1.56 -16.19
N ASP A 286 -8.37 -1.71 -15.85
CA ASP A 286 -7.90 -1.67 -14.48
C ASP A 286 -8.23 -0.35 -13.74
N LEU A 287 -8.13 0.78 -14.44
CA LEU A 287 -8.41 2.10 -13.87
C LEU A 287 -9.91 2.39 -13.82
N GLU A 288 -10.66 1.94 -14.82
CA GLU A 288 -12.13 2.00 -14.83
C GLU A 288 -12.72 1.20 -13.66
N LEU A 289 -12.19 0.00 -13.44
CA LEU A 289 -12.55 -0.87 -12.32
C LEU A 289 -12.18 -0.21 -10.98
N ALA A 290 -10.99 0.37 -10.86
CA ALA A 290 -10.57 1.12 -9.67
C ALA A 290 -11.47 2.34 -9.40
N LEU A 291 -11.95 3.03 -10.44
CA LEU A 291 -12.91 4.12 -10.31
C LEU A 291 -14.29 3.64 -9.85
N ALA A 292 -14.75 2.52 -10.38
CA ALA A 292 -16.00 1.89 -9.93
C ALA A 292 -15.91 1.44 -8.47
N ASP A 293 -14.79 0.84 -8.05
CA ASP A 293 -14.50 0.48 -6.66
C ASP A 293 -14.43 1.68 -5.73
N TRP A 294 -13.81 2.77 -6.18
CA TRP A 294 -13.77 4.01 -5.42
C TRP A 294 -15.18 4.57 -5.19
N ARG A 295 -16.00 4.61 -6.25
CA ARG A 295 -17.42 5.01 -6.16
C ARG A 295 -18.20 4.07 -5.25
N TRP A 296 -17.97 2.76 -5.33
CA TRP A 296 -18.62 1.75 -4.49
C TRP A 296 -18.27 1.92 -3.01
N TYR A 297 -16.99 2.17 -2.71
CA TYR A 297 -16.47 2.38 -1.36
C TYR A 297 -17.14 3.58 -0.66
N PHE A 298 -17.33 4.70 -1.38
CA PHE A 298 -18.06 5.88 -0.88
C PHE A 298 -19.59 5.78 -0.99
N GLY A 299 -20.14 4.61 -1.32
CA GLY A 299 -21.57 4.38 -1.36
C GLY A 299 -22.29 4.92 -2.60
N ARG A 300 -21.58 5.37 -3.64
CA ARG A 300 -22.11 5.81 -4.93
C ARG A 300 -22.46 4.61 -5.83
N ARG A 301 -23.35 3.75 -5.31
CA ARG A 301 -23.61 2.41 -5.86
C ARG A 301 -24.21 2.39 -7.26
N GLY A 302 -25.05 3.35 -7.64
CA GLY A 302 -25.64 3.41 -8.98
C GLY A 302 -24.55 3.50 -10.04
N ALA A 303 -23.74 4.57 -9.95
CA ALA A 303 -22.63 4.80 -10.87
C ALA A 303 -21.58 3.67 -10.88
N ALA A 304 -21.32 3.05 -9.74
CA ALA A 304 -20.41 1.89 -9.68
C ALA A 304 -21.00 0.66 -10.39
N LYS A 305 -22.29 0.37 -10.19
CA LYS A 305 -22.97 -0.78 -10.81
C LYS A 305 -23.04 -0.67 -12.32
N ASP A 306 -23.26 0.54 -12.84
CA ASP A 306 -23.34 0.74 -14.29
C ASP A 306 -22.00 0.36 -14.95
N VAL A 307 -20.87 0.82 -14.39
CA VAL A 307 -19.54 0.44 -14.86
C VAL A 307 -19.26 -1.05 -14.64
N TYR A 308 -19.62 -1.61 -13.48
CA TYR A 308 -19.43 -3.04 -13.24
C TYR A 308 -20.20 -3.92 -14.24
N ARG A 309 -21.42 -3.52 -14.63
CA ARG A 309 -22.21 -4.25 -15.63
C ARG A 309 -21.53 -4.21 -17.00
N GLU A 310 -21.04 -3.04 -17.40
CA GLU A 310 -20.30 -2.86 -18.65
C GLU A 310 -19.02 -3.71 -18.68
N LEU A 311 -18.22 -3.65 -17.60
CA LEU A 311 -17.01 -4.47 -17.48
C LEU A 311 -17.31 -5.97 -17.42
N TYR A 312 -18.46 -6.39 -16.87
CA TYR A 312 -18.85 -7.79 -16.82
C TYR A 312 -19.12 -8.39 -18.21
N GLU A 313 -19.58 -7.59 -19.17
CA GLU A 313 -19.84 -8.07 -20.54
C GLU A 313 -18.58 -8.54 -21.24
N SER A 314 -17.43 -7.92 -20.94
CA SER A 314 -16.13 -8.24 -21.53
C SER A 314 -15.23 -9.07 -20.61
N HIS A 315 -15.33 -8.89 -19.29
CA HIS A 315 -14.43 -9.45 -18.27
C HIS A 315 -15.22 -10.03 -17.07
N PRO A 316 -16.04 -11.08 -17.28
CA PRO A 316 -16.87 -11.65 -16.21
C PRO A 316 -16.08 -12.24 -15.04
N GLU A 317 -14.82 -12.64 -15.27
CA GLU A 317 -13.92 -13.19 -14.26
C GLU A 317 -13.62 -12.21 -13.11
N LEU A 318 -13.62 -10.89 -13.39
CA LEU A 318 -13.38 -9.83 -12.40
C LEU A 318 -14.46 -9.76 -11.30
N PHE A 319 -15.61 -10.40 -11.53
CA PHE A 319 -16.80 -10.36 -10.67
C PHE A 319 -17.27 -11.75 -10.24
N SER A 320 -16.46 -12.78 -10.47
CA SER A 320 -16.77 -14.17 -10.12
C SER A 320 -16.95 -14.38 -8.61
N VAL A 321 -16.13 -13.72 -7.81
CA VAL A 321 -16.15 -13.75 -6.34
C VAL A 321 -16.01 -12.32 -5.82
N ALA A 322 -16.64 -12.04 -4.68
CA ALA A 322 -16.48 -10.75 -4.02
C ALA A 322 -15.02 -10.53 -3.57
N GLN A 323 -14.46 -9.35 -3.84
CA GLN A 323 -13.06 -9.02 -3.53
C GLN A 323 -12.98 -7.90 -2.50
N ALA A 324 -12.05 -8.01 -1.54
CA ALA A 324 -11.84 -6.97 -0.54
C ALA A 324 -11.30 -5.69 -1.17
N LEU A 325 -11.76 -4.51 -0.73
CA LEU A 325 -11.29 -3.22 -1.25
C LEU A 325 -10.32 -2.54 -0.29
N PRO A 326 -9.31 -1.82 -0.82
CA PRO A 326 -8.92 -1.72 -2.23
C PRO A 326 -8.23 -2.99 -2.76
N GLN A 327 -8.39 -3.28 -4.05
CA GLN A 327 -7.72 -4.41 -4.71
C GLN A 327 -6.93 -3.93 -5.92
N GLY A 328 -5.76 -4.53 -6.17
CA GLY A 328 -5.00 -4.33 -7.41
C GLY A 328 -4.35 -2.95 -7.57
N LEU A 329 -4.24 -2.19 -6.47
CA LEU A 329 -3.65 -0.84 -6.49
C LEU A 329 -2.13 -0.85 -6.27
N THR A 330 -1.63 -1.81 -5.50
CA THR A 330 -0.20 -1.99 -5.18
C THR A 330 0.24 -3.42 -5.50
N ALA A 331 1.55 -3.64 -5.64
CA ALA A 331 2.09 -4.98 -5.68
C ALA A 331 2.09 -5.63 -4.28
N ALA A 332 2.32 -6.94 -4.23
CA ALA A 332 2.57 -7.62 -2.97
C ALA A 332 3.84 -7.06 -2.30
N VAL A 333 3.76 -6.81 -1.00
CA VAL A 333 4.85 -6.29 -0.17
C VAL A 333 5.24 -7.32 0.87
N THR A 334 6.46 -7.20 1.40
CA THR A 334 6.86 -7.97 2.58
C THR A 334 5.88 -7.69 3.72
N SER A 335 5.29 -8.76 4.26
CA SER A 335 4.33 -8.68 5.37
C SER A 335 4.92 -7.93 6.55
N ARG A 336 4.09 -7.12 7.21
CA ARG A 336 4.40 -6.42 8.46
C ARG A 336 3.73 -7.02 9.67
N ALA A 337 3.11 -8.18 9.51
CA ALA A 337 2.61 -8.92 10.65
C ALA A 337 3.78 -9.28 11.57
N ASP A 338 3.47 -9.39 12.87
CA ASP A 338 4.41 -9.96 13.83
C ASP A 338 4.87 -11.34 13.32
N PRO A 339 6.17 -11.70 13.37
CA PRO A 339 6.65 -13.01 12.97
C PRO A 339 5.86 -14.17 13.63
N GLU A 340 5.34 -13.96 14.84
CA GLU A 340 4.54 -14.94 15.57
C GLU A 340 3.04 -14.96 15.18
N ALA A 341 2.56 -13.96 14.43
CA ALA A 341 1.13 -13.84 14.11
C ALA A 341 0.67 -14.94 13.14
N GLN A 342 -0.09 -15.93 13.59
CA GLN A 342 -0.52 -17.01 12.69
C GLN A 342 -1.75 -16.63 11.86
N SER A 343 -1.89 -17.22 10.66
CA SER A 343 -3.01 -16.96 9.74
C SER A 343 -4.21 -17.87 10.00
N SER A 344 -5.40 -17.30 10.12
CA SER A 344 -6.64 -18.04 10.36
C SER A 344 -7.51 -18.07 9.11
N SER A 345 -8.11 -19.23 8.83
CA SER A 345 -9.00 -19.40 7.68
C SER A 345 -10.45 -19.11 8.05
N TYR A 346 -11.09 -18.25 7.25
CA TYR A 346 -12.47 -17.81 7.47
C TYR A 346 -13.35 -18.15 6.27
N ARG A 347 -14.61 -18.45 6.56
CA ARG A 347 -15.71 -18.55 5.58
C ARG A 347 -16.78 -17.56 5.97
N PHE A 348 -17.19 -16.72 5.02
CA PHE A 348 -18.22 -15.70 5.25
C PHE A 348 -18.97 -15.36 3.97
N THR A 349 -20.14 -14.75 4.13
CA THR A 349 -20.96 -14.30 2.99
C THR A 349 -20.82 -12.80 2.83
N VAL A 350 -20.44 -12.34 1.64
CA VAL A 350 -20.51 -10.94 1.23
C VAL A 350 -21.90 -10.69 0.67
N ASN A 351 -22.65 -9.81 1.33
CA ASN A 351 -23.99 -9.45 0.86
C ASN A 351 -23.96 -8.50 -0.35
N LYS A 352 -25.14 -8.21 -0.92
CA LYS A 352 -25.31 -7.27 -2.05
C LYS A 352 -24.84 -5.83 -1.81
N LEU A 353 -24.53 -5.47 -0.55
CA LEU A 353 -23.98 -4.16 -0.19
C LEU A 353 -22.46 -4.19 -0.05
N GLY A 354 -21.81 -5.33 -0.32
CA GLY A 354 -20.38 -5.52 -0.15
C GLY A 354 -19.94 -5.63 1.32
N LYS A 355 -20.82 -6.07 2.24
CA LYS A 355 -20.46 -6.28 3.66
C LYS A 355 -20.36 -7.77 3.97
N ALA A 356 -19.32 -8.15 4.70
CA ALA A 356 -19.18 -9.50 5.26
C ALA A 356 -20.24 -9.78 6.35
N ARG A 357 -20.83 -10.97 6.29
CA ARG A 357 -21.80 -11.52 7.25
C ARG A 357 -21.47 -12.99 7.52
N ASP A 358 -22.01 -13.51 8.62
CA ASP A 358 -21.94 -14.93 8.96
C ASP A 358 -20.50 -15.48 9.00
N LEU A 359 -19.57 -14.67 9.55
CA LEU A 359 -18.16 -15.03 9.63
C LEU A 359 -17.95 -16.22 10.55
N SER A 360 -17.50 -17.33 9.98
CA SER A 360 -17.15 -18.56 10.66
C SER A 360 -15.65 -18.84 10.53
N LEU A 361 -15.02 -19.24 11.64
CA LEU A 361 -13.64 -19.71 11.65
C LEU A 361 -13.62 -21.17 11.18
N GLN A 362 -12.89 -21.47 10.11
CA GLN A 362 -12.78 -22.83 9.57
C GLN A 362 -11.58 -23.58 10.18
N ALA A 363 -10.44 -22.89 10.29
CA ALA A 363 -9.23 -23.40 10.93
C ALA A 363 -8.45 -22.25 11.56
N GLY A 364 -8.03 -22.44 12.81
CA GLY A 364 -7.08 -21.56 13.50
C GLY A 364 -5.77 -22.29 13.66
N SER A 365 -4.69 -21.70 13.16
CA SER A 365 -3.33 -22.15 13.41
C SER A 365 -2.95 -21.67 14.83
N GLY A 366 -3.00 -22.60 15.80
CA GLY A 366 -2.32 -22.49 17.10
C GLY A 366 -2.63 -21.33 18.06
N GLU A 367 -1.92 -21.33 19.19
CA GLU A 367 -1.79 -20.18 20.10
C GLU A 367 -1.05 -19.04 19.37
N GLY A 368 -1.63 -17.84 19.34
CA GLY A 368 -1.09 -16.68 18.61
C GLY A 368 -2.06 -16.05 17.59
N THR A 369 -3.16 -16.73 17.28
CA THR A 369 -4.28 -16.14 16.52
C THR A 369 -5.08 -15.18 17.41
N ASP A 370 -5.50 -14.03 16.87
CA ASP A 370 -6.57 -13.20 17.47
C ASP A 370 -7.82 -13.24 16.59
N PRO A 371 -8.63 -14.31 16.69
CA PRO A 371 -9.75 -14.50 15.79
C PRO A 371 -10.83 -13.42 15.92
N ASN A 372 -10.90 -12.74 17.08
CA ASN A 372 -11.88 -11.71 17.34
C ASN A 372 -11.50 -10.40 16.63
N ARG A 373 -10.22 -10.01 16.67
CA ARG A 373 -9.74 -8.82 15.92
C ARG A 373 -9.88 -9.00 14.42
N VAL A 374 -9.49 -10.16 13.89
CA VAL A 374 -9.63 -10.45 12.46
C VAL A 374 -11.11 -10.44 12.04
N ARG A 375 -12.00 -11.11 12.79
CA ARG A 375 -13.45 -11.07 12.51
C ARG A 375 -14.01 -9.66 12.55
N LYS A 376 -13.54 -8.80 13.47
CA LYS A 376 -13.98 -7.40 13.56
C LYS A 376 -13.53 -6.61 12.35
N ALA A 377 -12.24 -6.67 12.00
CA ALA A 377 -11.68 -6.00 10.83
C ALA A 377 -12.38 -6.43 9.53
N LEU A 378 -12.61 -7.73 9.33
CA LEU A 378 -13.33 -8.24 8.15
C LEU A 378 -14.77 -7.70 8.02
N ARG A 379 -15.44 -7.40 9.14
CA ARG A 379 -16.79 -6.78 9.11
C ARG A 379 -16.77 -5.31 8.69
N ASP A 380 -15.66 -4.63 8.97
CA ASP A 380 -15.48 -3.20 8.68
C ASP A 380 -14.96 -2.98 7.26
N ILE A 381 -14.40 -4.01 6.61
CA ILE A 381 -13.98 -3.98 5.21
C ILE A 381 -15.18 -3.90 4.24
N ARG A 382 -15.00 -3.14 3.16
CA ARG A 382 -15.90 -3.15 2.00
C ARG A 382 -15.39 -4.12 0.96
N PHE A 383 -16.30 -4.88 0.38
CA PHE A 383 -16.01 -5.79 -0.72
C PHE A 383 -16.66 -5.27 -2.02
N ARG A 384 -15.94 -5.38 -3.14
CA ARG A 384 -16.53 -5.39 -4.47
C ARG A 384 -17.50 -6.58 -4.54
N PRO A 385 -18.75 -6.39 -4.99
CA PRO A 385 -19.70 -7.49 -5.07
C PRO A 385 -19.37 -8.44 -6.23
N SER A 386 -19.84 -9.68 -6.12
CA SER A 386 -19.95 -10.59 -7.26
C SER A 386 -21.18 -10.25 -8.11
N LEU A 387 -21.15 -10.62 -9.39
CA LEU A 387 -22.27 -10.43 -10.31
C LEU A 387 -22.81 -11.77 -10.84
N ASP A 388 -24.12 -11.85 -11.07
CA ASP A 388 -24.73 -12.97 -11.79
C ASP A 388 -24.56 -12.85 -13.31
N SER A 389 -25.03 -13.85 -14.05
CA SER A 389 -24.99 -13.88 -15.52
C SER A 389 -25.74 -12.74 -16.22
N ARG A 390 -26.47 -11.89 -15.49
CA ARG A 390 -27.16 -10.71 -16.00
C ARG A 390 -26.45 -9.41 -15.59
N GLY A 391 -25.27 -9.50 -14.98
CA GLY A 391 -24.53 -8.36 -14.46
C GLY A 391 -25.17 -7.74 -13.20
N GLU A 392 -26.03 -8.48 -12.50
CA GLU A 392 -26.67 -8.00 -11.27
C GLU A 392 -25.93 -8.45 -10.01
N VAL A 393 -25.88 -7.57 -9.03
CA VAL A 393 -25.17 -7.82 -7.76
C VAL A 393 -25.84 -8.94 -6.96
N VAL A 394 -25.08 -9.98 -6.66
CA VAL A 394 -25.49 -11.13 -5.86
C VAL A 394 -24.66 -11.28 -4.59
N GLU A 395 -25.12 -12.16 -3.70
CA GLU A 395 -24.34 -12.54 -2.53
C GLU A 395 -23.27 -13.57 -2.94
N SER A 396 -22.08 -13.45 -2.39
CA SER A 396 -20.96 -14.36 -2.65
C SER A 396 -20.51 -14.98 -1.34
N GLU A 397 -20.30 -16.28 -1.34
CA GLU A 397 -19.46 -16.89 -0.31
C GLU A 397 -17.99 -16.55 -0.60
N VAL A 398 -17.22 -16.27 0.44
CA VAL A 398 -15.77 -16.03 0.39
C VAL A 398 -15.11 -16.94 1.42
N VAL A 399 -14.04 -17.61 0.98
CA VAL A 399 -13.17 -18.42 1.82
C VAL A 399 -11.75 -17.91 1.62
N GLY A 400 -11.09 -17.52 2.71
CA GLY A 400 -9.73 -16.97 2.65
C GLY A 400 -8.99 -17.09 3.97
N SER A 401 -7.67 -17.01 3.92
CA SER A 401 -6.80 -17.00 5.09
C SER A 401 -6.35 -15.58 5.39
N PHE A 402 -6.48 -15.16 6.65
CA PHE A 402 -6.23 -13.79 7.07
C PHE A 402 -5.37 -13.77 8.34
N ARG A 403 -4.50 -12.78 8.45
CA ARG A 403 -3.78 -12.50 9.71
C ARG A 403 -3.84 -11.03 10.07
N TYR A 404 -3.71 -10.76 11.36
CA TYR A 404 -3.76 -9.40 11.88
C TYR A 404 -2.39 -8.71 11.71
N LEU A 405 -2.40 -7.49 11.18
CA LEU A 405 -1.27 -6.57 11.08
C LEU A 405 -1.28 -5.68 12.32
N ARG A 406 -0.17 -5.66 13.08
CA ARG A 406 -0.06 -4.86 14.30
C ARG A 406 0.27 -3.41 14.00
#